data_AF-A0AAX1VRF5-F1
#
_entry.id   AF-A0AAX1VRF5-F1
#
_cell.length_a   1.000
_cell.length_b   1.000
_cell.length_c   1.000
_cell.angle_alpha   90.00
_cell.angle_beta   90.00
_cell.angle_gamma   90.00
#
_symmetry.space_group_name_H-M   'P 1'
#
loop_
_entity.id
_entity.type
_entity.pdbx_description
1 polymer ?
#
loop_
_entity_poly.entity_id
_entity_poly.type
_entity_poly.pdbx_seq_one_letter_code
_entity_poly.pdbx_strand_id
1 'polypeptide(L)'
;MMNTVKKSVTTGMPRMTDKHGTHQQRRAALFPKTPATATSLCPFRGPNVAIVPVRYALDRSRYDAAPEKLKPLPKQGKWTLMPILKTRSYTLRQLYDGYIYVFDETAGTLHEYVASANNGHLSRIVWTDAQIGRDQRSGASDGKPFLLYPRRHQLHIAFSPQQWTWRVCEHMRSSAPSRALWMKALDLASYCITMAEPDTLPVNRIAEAVADIDKGHVTDDGRFDDSAIPT
;
A
#
# COMPACT_ATOMS: atom_id res chain seq x y z
N MET A 1 9.36 69.81 30.24
CA MET A 1 9.63 68.36 30.30
C MET A 1 8.34 67.61 30.04
N MET A 2 8.25 66.84 28.96
CA MET A 2 7.59 65.53 28.87
C MET A 2 7.47 65.13 27.39
N ASN A 3 8.33 64.18 27.00
CA ASN A 3 8.36 63.52 25.70
C ASN A 3 7.13 62.63 25.52
N THR A 4 6.47 62.72 24.37
CA THR A 4 5.53 61.67 23.93
C THR A 4 6.15 60.93 22.75
N VAL A 5 6.67 59.74 23.03
CA VAL A 5 7.28 58.82 22.07
C VAL A 5 6.18 58.18 21.22
N LYS A 6 6.25 58.34 19.89
CA LYS A 6 5.44 57.57 18.96
C LYS A 6 5.96 56.12 18.93
N LYS A 7 5.18 55.17 19.44
CA LYS A 7 5.44 53.73 19.23
C LYS A 7 4.96 53.34 17.84
N SER A 8 5.87 52.87 16.99
CA SER A 8 5.54 52.16 15.76
C SER A 8 4.98 50.77 16.12
N VAL A 9 3.78 50.48 15.64
CA VAL A 9 3.21 49.12 15.66
C VAL A 9 3.68 48.43 14.40
N THR A 10 4.68 47.56 14.53
CA THR A 10 5.08 46.64 13.46
C THR A 10 4.04 45.52 13.38
N THR A 11 3.13 45.62 12.41
CA THR A 11 2.23 44.53 12.04
C THR A 11 3.06 43.39 11.45
N GLY A 12 3.44 42.43 12.27
CA GLY A 12 4.02 41.17 11.81
C GLY A 12 2.99 40.41 10.97
N MET A 13 3.26 40.27 9.67
CA MET A 13 2.48 39.37 8.81
C MET A 13 2.52 37.94 9.37
N PRO A 14 1.38 37.23 9.47
CA PRO A 14 1.39 35.84 9.87
C PRO A 14 2.11 35.02 8.80
N ARG A 15 3.19 34.35 9.24
CA ARG A 15 4.00 33.41 8.46
C ARG A 15 3.06 32.36 7.86
N MET A 16 3.09 32.20 6.54
CA MET A 16 2.31 31.19 5.82
C MET A 16 2.48 29.83 6.51
N THR A 17 1.37 29.27 6.98
CA THR A 17 1.30 27.87 7.43
C THR A 17 1.66 26.99 6.24
N ASP A 18 2.72 26.20 6.40
CA ASP A 18 3.08 25.12 5.48
C ASP A 18 1.81 24.30 5.19
N LYS A 19 1.39 24.26 3.92
CA LYS A 19 0.14 23.60 3.47
C LYS A 19 0.10 22.11 3.83
N HIS A 20 1.24 21.55 4.23
CA HIS A 20 1.41 20.12 4.47
C HIS A 20 1.54 19.75 5.95
N GLY A 21 1.43 20.70 6.89
CA GLY A 21 1.61 20.43 8.32
C GLY A 21 3.04 20.00 8.68
N THR A 22 3.35 19.95 9.98
CA THR A 22 4.68 19.57 10.44
C THR A 22 5.01 18.12 10.07
N HIS A 23 6.30 17.77 10.01
CA HIS A 23 6.74 16.39 9.74
C HIS A 23 6.12 15.38 10.72
N GLN A 24 5.85 15.80 11.96
CA GLN A 24 5.18 14.99 12.98
C GLN A 24 3.69 14.79 12.68
N GLN A 25 2.98 15.85 12.25
CA GLN A 25 1.57 15.76 11.83
C GLN A 25 1.38 14.86 10.61
N ARG A 26 2.31 14.92 9.65
CA ARG A 26 2.34 14.04 8.47
C ARG A 26 2.62 12.56 8.80
N ARG A 27 3.31 12.26 9.91
CA ARG A 27 3.52 10.87 10.37
C ARG A 27 2.25 10.23 10.93
N ALA A 28 1.44 11.02 11.65
CA ALA A 28 0.29 10.53 12.40
C ALA A 28 -1.06 10.70 11.66
N ALA A 29 -1.05 11.07 10.37
CA ALA A 29 -2.26 11.44 9.64
C ALA A 29 -3.22 10.25 9.43
N LEU A 30 -4.24 10.12 10.28
CA LEU A 30 -5.29 9.11 10.15
C LEU A 30 -6.25 9.47 9.00
N PHE A 31 -6.66 8.47 8.23
CA PHE A 31 -7.68 8.66 7.20
C PHE A 31 -9.09 8.45 7.77
N PRO A 32 -10.08 9.23 7.34
CA PRO A 32 -11.47 9.00 7.70
C PRO A 32 -11.89 7.58 7.28
N LYS A 33 -12.42 6.80 8.24
CA LYS A 33 -13.03 5.49 7.95
C LYS A 33 -14.40 5.63 7.26
N THR A 34 -14.96 6.84 7.20
CA THR A 34 -16.28 7.13 6.66
C THR A 34 -16.29 7.04 5.13
N PRO A 35 -17.04 6.12 4.51
CA PRO A 35 -17.27 6.16 3.07
C PRO A 35 -18.03 7.45 2.74
N ALA A 36 -17.69 8.11 1.64
CA ALA A 36 -18.42 9.29 1.19
C ALA A 36 -19.90 8.92 1.01
N THR A 37 -20.73 9.40 1.92
CA THR A 37 -22.17 9.28 1.83
C THR A 37 -22.64 10.31 0.81
N ALA A 38 -22.64 9.92 -0.46
CA ALA A 38 -23.25 10.69 -1.53
C ALA A 38 -24.07 9.73 -2.38
N THR A 39 -25.31 9.52 -1.96
CA THR A 39 -26.41 8.96 -2.72
C THR A 39 -26.61 9.79 -4.00
N SER A 40 -25.84 9.49 -5.04
CA SER A 40 -26.08 9.82 -6.48
C SER A 40 -24.82 9.72 -7.35
N LEU A 41 -23.63 9.49 -6.79
CA LEU A 41 -22.42 9.44 -7.60
C LEU A 41 -22.21 8.03 -8.16
N CYS A 42 -22.13 7.95 -9.50
CA CYS A 42 -21.62 6.81 -10.25
C CYS A 42 -20.57 6.03 -9.43
N PRO A 43 -20.65 4.69 -9.32
CA PRO A 43 -19.74 3.88 -8.49
C PRO A 43 -18.24 4.17 -8.71
N PHE A 44 -17.89 4.74 -9.87
CA PHE A 44 -16.54 5.18 -10.25
C PHE A 44 -16.14 6.60 -9.75
N ARG A 45 -16.98 7.30 -8.99
CA ARG A 45 -16.77 8.68 -8.50
C ARG A 45 -16.49 8.79 -7.00
N GLY A 46 -16.38 7.68 -6.27
CA GLY A 46 -15.94 7.71 -4.87
C GLY A 46 -14.61 8.47 -4.69
N PRO A 47 -14.38 9.14 -3.54
CA PRO A 47 -13.18 9.95 -3.34
C PRO A 47 -11.90 9.11 -3.21
N ASN A 48 -12.04 7.82 -2.93
CA ASN A 48 -10.93 6.92 -2.60
C ASN A 48 -10.94 5.68 -3.50
N VAL A 49 -9.76 5.07 -3.64
CA VAL A 49 -9.53 3.80 -4.33
C VAL A 49 -9.13 2.76 -3.29
N ALA A 50 -9.79 1.60 -3.33
CA ALA A 50 -9.40 0.43 -2.55
C ALA A 50 -8.33 -0.37 -3.32
N ILE A 51 -7.26 -0.75 -2.64
CA ILE A 51 -6.12 -1.45 -3.22
C ILE A 51 -5.91 -2.73 -2.42
N VAL A 52 -5.87 -3.88 -3.10
CA VAL A 52 -5.54 -5.18 -2.50
C VAL A 52 -4.15 -5.60 -2.99
N PRO A 53 -3.10 -5.45 -2.17
CA PRO A 53 -1.76 -5.86 -2.54
C PRO A 53 -1.68 -7.39 -2.64
N VAL A 54 -0.97 -7.86 -3.66
CA VAL A 54 -0.67 -9.27 -3.92
C VAL A 54 0.80 -9.40 -4.31
N ARG A 55 1.33 -10.62 -4.37
CA ARG A 55 2.72 -10.88 -4.76
C ARG A 55 2.80 -11.74 -6.00
N TYR A 56 3.88 -11.57 -6.75
CA TYR A 56 4.33 -12.57 -7.71
C TYR A 56 4.74 -13.85 -6.99
N ALA A 57 4.45 -14.98 -7.62
CA ALA A 57 4.87 -16.30 -7.19
C ALA A 57 5.14 -17.19 -8.40
N LEU A 58 5.74 -18.35 -8.15
CA LEU A 58 5.76 -19.44 -9.11
C LEU A 58 4.42 -20.15 -9.06
N ASP A 59 3.89 -20.47 -10.24
CA ASP A 59 2.71 -21.30 -10.41
C ASP A 59 2.99 -22.75 -10.03
N ARG A 60 1.99 -23.63 -10.20
CA ARG A 60 2.07 -25.04 -9.82
C ARG A 60 3.36 -25.72 -10.31
N SER A 61 3.90 -26.55 -9.44
CA SER A 61 5.00 -27.46 -9.71
C SER A 61 4.52 -28.69 -10.46
N ARG A 62 5.44 -29.35 -11.19
CA ARG A 62 5.22 -30.71 -11.70
C ARG A 62 5.00 -31.77 -10.61
N TYR A 63 5.29 -31.44 -9.34
CA TYR A 63 5.12 -32.32 -8.19
C TYR A 63 3.79 -32.09 -7.45
N ASP A 64 3.01 -31.08 -7.80
CA ASP A 64 1.69 -30.85 -7.18
C ASP A 64 0.69 -31.92 -7.63
N ALA A 65 -0.40 -32.12 -6.87
CA ALA A 65 -1.40 -33.16 -7.16
C ALA A 65 -2.13 -33.00 -8.51
N ALA A 66 -2.15 -31.78 -9.06
CA ALA A 66 -2.74 -31.45 -10.37
C ALA A 66 -1.88 -30.39 -11.08
N PRO A 67 -0.69 -30.76 -11.58
CA PRO A 67 0.33 -29.82 -12.08
C PRO A 67 -0.12 -29.05 -13.34
N GLU A 68 -1.10 -29.56 -14.07
CA GLU A 68 -1.67 -28.94 -15.28
C GLU A 68 -2.70 -27.83 -14.99
N LYS A 69 -3.22 -27.73 -13.76
CA LYS A 69 -4.21 -26.70 -13.38
C LYS A 69 -3.55 -25.36 -13.04
N LEU A 70 -2.89 -24.78 -14.03
CA LEU A 70 -2.16 -23.52 -13.91
C LEU A 70 -3.09 -22.31 -13.73
N LYS A 71 -2.60 -21.27 -13.06
CA LYS A 71 -3.26 -19.96 -12.95
C LYS A 71 -2.28 -18.85 -13.35
N PRO A 72 -1.91 -18.77 -14.64
CA PRO A 72 -0.85 -17.88 -15.10
C PRO A 72 -1.25 -16.41 -14.92
N LEU A 73 -0.25 -15.51 -14.97
CA LEU A 73 -0.51 -14.07 -15.00
C LEU A 73 -1.54 -13.68 -16.09
N PRO A 74 -2.60 -12.95 -15.73
CA PRO A 74 -3.63 -12.56 -16.69
C PRO A 74 -3.06 -11.72 -17.84
N LYS A 75 -3.37 -12.09 -19.09
CA LYS A 75 -2.82 -11.43 -20.30
C LYS A 75 -3.10 -9.93 -20.40
N GLN A 76 -4.16 -9.44 -19.73
CA GLN A 76 -4.54 -8.03 -19.77
C GLN A 76 -3.72 -7.14 -18.83
N GLY A 77 -2.95 -7.73 -17.90
CA GLY A 77 -2.11 -6.96 -17.00
C GLY A 77 -0.82 -6.47 -17.67
N LYS A 78 -0.36 -5.29 -17.28
CA LYS A 78 0.94 -4.74 -17.68
C LYS A 78 2.01 -5.16 -16.69
N TRP A 79 2.42 -6.42 -16.76
CA TRP A 79 3.35 -7.00 -15.79
C TRP A 79 4.79 -6.52 -15.99
N THR A 80 5.51 -6.39 -14.89
CA THR A 80 6.96 -6.22 -14.88
C THR A 80 7.60 -7.34 -15.69
N LEU A 81 8.58 -7.00 -16.52
CA LEU A 81 9.31 -7.97 -17.31
C LEU A 81 10.10 -8.90 -16.37
N MET A 82 9.64 -10.15 -16.25
CA MET A 82 10.29 -11.16 -15.44
C MET A 82 11.11 -12.13 -16.30
N PRO A 83 12.18 -12.72 -15.76
CA PRO A 83 12.97 -13.72 -16.47
C PRO A 83 12.11 -14.91 -16.91
N ILE A 84 12.31 -15.39 -18.14
CA ILE A 84 11.62 -16.57 -18.64
C ILE A 84 12.09 -17.80 -17.86
N LEU A 85 11.14 -18.56 -17.31
CA LEU A 85 11.40 -19.78 -16.57
C LEU A 85 11.18 -21.00 -17.46
N LYS A 86 12.01 -22.03 -17.30
CA LYS A 86 11.93 -23.27 -18.10
C LYS A 86 10.95 -24.30 -17.55
N THR A 87 10.72 -24.28 -16.23
CA THR A 87 10.04 -25.38 -15.52
C THR A 87 8.69 -24.97 -14.93
N ARG A 88 8.40 -23.67 -14.81
CA ARG A 88 7.17 -23.13 -14.21
C ARG A 88 6.77 -21.82 -14.87
N SER A 89 5.52 -21.41 -14.71
CA SER A 89 5.03 -20.07 -15.02
C SER A 89 5.01 -19.19 -13.76
N TYR A 90 4.84 -17.88 -13.95
CA TYR A 90 4.50 -16.98 -12.86
C TYR A 90 2.99 -16.89 -12.65
N THR A 91 2.61 -16.67 -11.40
CA THR A 91 1.24 -16.42 -10.95
C THR A 91 1.21 -15.29 -9.92
N LEU A 92 0.01 -14.91 -9.47
CA LEU A 92 -0.19 -14.01 -8.34
C LEU A 92 -0.70 -14.78 -7.13
N ARG A 93 -0.24 -14.41 -5.93
CA ARG A 93 -0.67 -14.99 -4.66
C ARG A 93 -0.92 -13.92 -3.61
N GLN A 94 -1.65 -14.28 -2.56
CA GLN A 94 -1.78 -13.45 -1.36
C GLN A 94 -0.41 -13.16 -0.75
N LEU A 95 -0.32 -12.03 -0.03
CA LEU A 95 0.88 -11.67 0.73
C LEU A 95 1.10 -12.65 1.89
N TYR A 96 2.37 -12.77 2.29
CA TYR A 96 2.73 -13.40 3.57
C TYR A 96 2.46 -12.47 4.75
N ASP A 97 2.56 -13.02 5.96
CA ASP A 97 2.70 -12.20 7.16
C ASP A 97 3.90 -11.26 7.01
N GLY A 98 3.72 -10.01 7.40
CA GLY A 98 4.76 -8.99 7.28
C GLY A 98 4.22 -7.58 7.37
N TYR A 99 4.88 -6.67 6.65
CA TYR A 99 4.62 -5.24 6.74
C TYR A 99 4.49 -4.62 5.36
N ILE A 100 3.51 -3.73 5.21
CA ILE A 100 3.34 -2.88 4.04
C ILE A 100 3.64 -1.45 4.41
N TYR A 101 4.45 -0.81 3.58
CA TYR A 101 4.79 0.59 3.67
C TYR A 101 4.22 1.32 2.47
N VAL A 102 3.46 2.39 2.73
CA VAL A 102 2.90 3.25 1.68
C VAL A 102 3.37 4.67 1.93
N PHE A 103 4.24 5.17 1.06
CA PHE A 103 4.53 6.60 1.00
C PHE A 103 3.53 7.25 0.05
N ASP A 104 2.66 8.10 0.59
CA ASP A 104 1.78 8.95 -0.20
C ASP A 104 2.57 10.20 -0.57
N GLU A 105 3.00 10.27 -1.83
CA GLU A 105 3.84 11.34 -2.36
C GLU A 105 3.08 12.68 -2.34
N THR A 106 1.78 12.63 -2.64
CA THR A 106 0.90 13.81 -2.67
C THR A 106 0.71 14.40 -1.28
N ALA A 107 0.53 13.56 -0.26
CA ALA A 107 0.38 14.00 1.13
C ALA A 107 1.73 14.18 1.86
N GLY A 108 2.82 13.61 1.33
CA GLY A 108 4.13 13.59 1.98
C GLY A 108 4.15 12.77 3.27
N THR A 109 3.42 11.65 3.31
CA THR A 109 3.21 10.82 4.51
C THR A 109 3.66 9.38 4.27
N LEU A 110 4.25 8.74 5.28
CA LEU A 110 4.57 7.31 5.25
C LEU A 110 3.63 6.59 6.20
N HIS A 111 2.93 5.59 5.69
CA HIS A 111 2.05 4.73 6.46
C HIS A 111 2.61 3.32 6.54
N GLU A 112 2.46 2.72 7.70
CA GLU A 112 2.87 1.36 8.00
C GLU A 112 1.65 0.51 8.33
N TYR A 113 1.62 -0.71 7.81
CA TYR A 113 0.56 -1.69 8.04
C TYR A 113 1.18 -3.04 8.35
N VAL A 114 0.58 -3.78 9.29
CA VAL A 114 0.81 -5.22 9.43
C VAL A 114 -0.07 -5.92 8.40
N ALA A 115 0.51 -6.82 7.60
CA ALA A 115 -0.21 -7.74 6.73
C ALA A 115 -0.33 -9.10 7.40
N SER A 116 -1.53 -9.68 7.39
CA SER A 116 -1.77 -11.05 7.86
C SER A 116 -2.19 -11.95 6.71
N ALA A 117 -1.44 -13.04 6.49
CA ALA A 117 -1.75 -14.06 5.49
C ALA A 117 -3.01 -14.85 5.87
N ASN A 118 -3.25 -15.07 7.17
CA ASN A 118 -4.36 -15.88 7.66
C ASN A 118 -5.74 -15.34 7.27
N ASN A 119 -5.93 -14.02 7.27
CA ASN A 119 -7.22 -13.38 6.97
C ASN A 119 -7.13 -12.33 5.85
N GLY A 120 -5.95 -12.13 5.26
CA GLY A 120 -5.70 -11.12 4.23
C GLY A 120 -5.88 -9.68 4.71
N HIS A 121 -5.91 -9.42 6.02
CA HIS A 121 -6.12 -8.08 6.56
C HIS A 121 -4.82 -7.28 6.67
N LEU A 122 -5.00 -5.98 6.51
CA LEU A 122 -4.00 -4.94 6.64
C LEU A 122 -4.40 -4.04 7.81
N SER A 123 -3.62 -4.09 8.87
CA SER A 123 -3.88 -3.36 10.11
C SER A 123 -2.90 -2.20 10.23
N ARG A 124 -3.41 -0.96 10.25
CA ARG A 124 -2.56 0.24 10.23
C ARG A 124 -1.85 0.43 11.56
N ILE A 125 -0.53 0.58 11.54
CA ILE A 125 0.26 1.03 12.70
C ILE A 125 0.33 2.54 12.66
N VAL A 126 -0.14 3.17 13.74
CA VAL A 126 -0.14 4.62 13.89
C VAL A 126 0.94 4.96 14.90
N TRP A 127 2.00 5.64 14.44
CA TRP A 127 3.14 5.93 15.30
C TRP A 127 2.75 6.93 16.38
N THR A 128 2.85 6.48 17.63
CA THR A 128 2.72 7.33 18.82
C THR A 128 4.05 7.98 19.17
N ASP A 129 4.04 9.01 20.03
CA ASP A 129 5.28 9.67 20.47
C ASP A 129 6.26 8.69 21.13
N ALA A 130 5.77 7.68 21.85
CA ALA A 130 6.59 6.64 22.46
C ALA A 130 7.29 5.71 21.44
N GLN A 131 6.78 5.67 20.21
CA GLN A 131 7.29 4.82 19.13
C GLN A 131 8.22 5.56 18.17
N ILE A 132 8.30 6.88 18.26
CA ILE A 132 9.24 7.67 17.47
C ILE A 132 10.67 7.24 17.82
N GLY A 133 11.46 6.90 16.80
CA GLY A 133 12.84 6.45 16.99
C GLY A 133 12.98 4.97 17.36
N ARG A 134 11.89 4.20 17.45
CA ARG A 134 11.92 2.77 17.79
C ARG A 134 11.87 1.90 16.55
N ASP A 135 12.67 0.84 16.53
CA ASP A 135 12.69 -0.12 15.42
C ASP A 135 11.49 -1.07 15.44
N GLN A 136 11.00 -1.43 16.62
CA GLN A 136 9.79 -2.21 16.80
C GLN A 136 8.62 -1.30 17.17
N ARG A 137 7.51 -1.42 16.42
CA ARG A 137 6.30 -0.61 16.62
C ARG A 137 5.08 -1.51 16.53
N SER A 138 4.12 -1.29 17.42
CA SER A 138 2.93 -2.11 17.62
C SER A 138 1.66 -1.24 17.75
N GLY A 139 0.51 -1.82 18.04
CA GLY A 139 -0.75 -1.08 18.18
C GLY A 139 -1.48 -0.90 16.83
N ALA A 140 -1.50 -1.96 16.03
CA ALA A 140 -2.21 -1.95 14.77
C ALA A 140 -3.73 -1.82 14.98
N SER A 141 -4.40 -1.00 14.16
CA SER A 141 -5.85 -0.82 14.20
C SER A 141 -6.62 -2.07 13.77
N ASP A 142 -7.95 -2.02 13.80
CA ASP A 142 -8.79 -3.01 13.11
C ASP A 142 -8.31 -3.19 11.67
N GLY A 143 -8.07 -4.45 11.31
CA GLY A 143 -7.59 -4.82 9.99
C GLY A 143 -8.65 -4.65 8.92
N LYS A 144 -8.24 -4.25 7.72
CA LYS A 144 -9.10 -4.21 6.52
C LYS A 144 -8.50 -5.07 5.42
N PRO A 145 -9.30 -5.70 4.54
CA PRO A 145 -8.77 -6.50 3.43
C PRO A 145 -8.19 -5.65 2.29
N PHE A 146 -8.08 -4.33 2.46
CA PHE A 146 -7.58 -3.41 1.46
C PHE A 146 -6.96 -2.16 2.09
N LEU A 147 -6.04 -1.55 1.37
CA LEU A 147 -5.60 -0.17 1.57
C LEU A 147 -6.61 0.79 0.97
N LEU A 148 -6.79 1.98 1.55
CA LEU A 148 -7.72 2.98 1.05
C LEU A 148 -7.02 4.34 0.94
N TYR A 149 -6.92 4.87 -0.28
CA TYR A 149 -6.22 6.13 -0.56
C TYR A 149 -7.01 7.04 -1.51
N PRO A 150 -6.84 8.38 -1.44
CA PRO A 150 -7.58 9.27 -2.31
C PRO A 150 -7.22 9.08 -3.79
N ARG A 151 -8.24 9.10 -4.64
CA ARG A 151 -8.14 8.75 -6.07
C ARG A 151 -7.22 9.62 -6.92
N ARG A 152 -6.74 10.74 -6.40
CA ARG A 152 -5.86 11.69 -7.12
C ARG A 152 -4.42 11.65 -6.59
N HIS A 153 -4.11 10.69 -5.72
CA HIS A 153 -2.81 10.62 -5.07
C HIS A 153 -1.86 9.69 -5.82
N GLN A 154 -0.58 10.03 -5.73
CA GLN A 154 0.53 9.19 -6.17
C GLN A 154 1.12 8.47 -4.95
N LEU A 155 1.23 7.16 -5.05
CA LEU A 155 1.72 6.30 -3.97
C LEU A 155 3.03 5.62 -4.36
N HIS A 156 3.84 5.31 -3.36
CA HIS A 156 4.95 4.37 -3.43
C HIS A 156 4.71 3.27 -2.38
N ILE A 157 4.62 2.01 -2.82
CA ILE A 157 4.22 0.88 -1.98
C ILE A 157 5.35 -0.14 -1.91
N ALA A 158 5.67 -0.63 -0.72
CA ALA A 158 6.62 -1.72 -0.52
C ALA A 158 6.08 -2.74 0.48
N PHE A 159 6.55 -3.98 0.35
CA PHE A 159 6.32 -5.04 1.31
C PHE A 159 7.66 -5.48 1.92
N SER A 160 7.64 -5.87 3.19
CA SER A 160 8.78 -6.46 3.88
C SER A 160 8.30 -7.54 4.85
N PRO A 161 8.89 -8.75 4.85
CA PRO A 161 8.57 -9.78 5.85
C PRO A 161 8.89 -9.32 7.28
N GLN A 162 9.92 -8.47 7.43
CA GLN A 162 10.35 -7.93 8.72
C GLN A 162 9.99 -6.45 8.81
N GLN A 163 9.70 -5.98 10.03
CA GLN A 163 9.42 -4.57 10.25
C GLN A 163 10.67 -3.75 9.91
N TRP A 164 10.52 -2.73 9.06
CA TRP A 164 11.60 -1.79 8.78
C TRP A 164 12.04 -1.10 10.06
N THR A 165 13.36 -0.95 10.22
CA THR A 165 13.92 -0.13 11.29
C THR A 165 13.48 1.32 11.13
N TRP A 166 13.58 2.09 12.20
CA TRP A 166 13.28 3.52 12.18
C TRP A 166 14.12 4.25 11.13
N ARG A 167 15.40 3.89 11.03
CA ARG A 167 16.34 4.45 10.04
C ARG A 167 15.87 4.23 8.60
N VAL A 168 15.40 3.03 8.27
CA VAL A 168 14.89 2.73 6.92
C VAL A 168 13.63 3.54 6.63
N CYS A 169 12.74 3.67 7.61
CA CYS A 169 11.53 4.47 7.47
C CYS A 169 11.86 5.95 7.19
N GLU A 170 12.75 6.57 7.97
CA GLU A 170 13.17 7.97 7.77
C GLU A 170 13.95 8.17 6.47
N HIS A 171 14.75 7.18 6.05
CA HIS A 171 15.42 7.21 4.74
C HIS A 171 14.40 7.23 3.59
N MET A 172 13.41 6.35 3.62
CA MET A 172 12.37 6.31 2.58
C MET A 172 11.49 7.57 2.60
N ARG A 173 11.28 8.19 3.77
CA ARG A 173 10.59 9.50 3.86
C ARG A 173 11.37 10.64 3.22
N SER A 174 12.69 10.63 3.32
CA SER A 174 13.53 11.75 2.86
C SER A 174 14.11 11.58 1.46
N SER A 175 14.15 10.37 0.89
CA SER A 175 14.80 10.09 -0.39
C SER A 175 13.82 9.64 -1.49
N ALA A 176 13.40 10.59 -2.35
CA ALA A 176 12.61 10.27 -3.54
C ALA A 176 13.30 9.29 -4.51
N PRO A 177 14.63 9.41 -4.78
CA PRO A 177 15.32 8.44 -5.63
C PRO A 177 15.30 7.02 -5.06
N SER A 178 15.43 6.88 -3.74
CA SER A 178 15.34 5.55 -3.10
C SER A 178 13.93 4.99 -3.14
N ARG A 179 12.89 5.83 -2.98
CA ARG A 179 11.50 5.39 -3.18
C ARG A 179 11.27 4.90 -4.61
N ALA A 180 11.77 5.60 -5.62
CA ALA A 180 11.63 5.19 -7.01
C ALA A 180 12.33 3.86 -7.32
N LEU A 181 13.42 3.55 -6.63
CA LEU A 181 14.19 2.31 -6.83
C LEU A 181 13.60 1.11 -6.06
N TRP A 182 13.15 1.32 -4.83
CA TRP A 182 12.83 0.23 -3.90
C TRP A 182 11.33 0.06 -3.62
N MET A 183 10.51 1.01 -4.03
CA MET A 183 9.06 0.97 -3.82
C MET A 183 8.33 1.04 -5.15
N LYS A 184 7.21 0.34 -5.22
CA LYS A 184 6.35 0.33 -6.39
C LYS A 184 5.55 1.63 -6.47
N ALA A 185 5.78 2.42 -7.51
CA ALA A 185 4.96 3.59 -7.80
C ALA A 185 3.55 3.18 -8.29
N LEU A 186 2.53 3.92 -7.87
CA LEU A 186 1.15 3.77 -8.31
C LEU A 186 0.48 5.14 -8.40
N ASP A 187 0.15 5.57 -9.61
CA ASP A 187 -0.64 6.78 -9.85
C ASP A 187 -2.14 6.43 -9.87
N LEU A 188 -2.85 6.80 -8.82
CA LEU A 188 -4.29 6.52 -8.72
C LEU A 188 -5.14 7.37 -9.66
N ALA A 189 -4.67 8.57 -10.03
CA ALA A 189 -5.40 9.40 -10.98
C ALA A 189 -5.40 8.75 -12.35
N SER A 190 -4.21 8.32 -12.80
CA SER A 190 -4.02 7.63 -14.07
C SER A 190 -4.72 6.25 -14.06
N TYR A 191 -4.66 5.50 -12.95
CA TYR A 191 -5.43 4.27 -12.79
C TYR A 191 -6.94 4.50 -12.94
N CYS A 192 -7.50 5.52 -12.29
CA CYS A 192 -8.94 5.78 -12.37
C CYS A 192 -9.41 6.17 -13.78
N ILE A 193 -8.52 6.63 -14.66
CA ILE A 193 -8.83 6.98 -16.04
C ILE A 193 -8.64 5.76 -16.95
N THR A 194 -7.55 5.03 -16.78
CA THR A 194 -7.11 4.00 -17.73
C THR A 194 -7.49 2.58 -17.31
N MET A 195 -7.68 2.34 -16.01
CA MET A 195 -7.79 1.03 -15.38
C MET A 195 -6.63 0.09 -15.72
N ALA A 196 -5.47 0.64 -16.10
CA ALA A 196 -4.37 -0.09 -16.73
C ALA A 196 -2.99 0.43 -16.29
N GLU A 197 -2.83 0.77 -15.01
CA GLU A 197 -1.49 1.05 -14.46
C GLU A 197 -0.63 -0.23 -14.44
N PRO A 198 0.70 -0.11 -14.54
CA PRO A 198 1.61 -1.24 -14.43
C PRO A 198 1.35 -2.12 -13.20
N ASP A 199 1.30 -3.43 -13.43
CA ASP A 199 1.07 -4.50 -12.45
C ASP A 199 -0.21 -4.33 -11.61
N THR A 200 -1.26 -3.75 -12.22
CA THR A 200 -2.57 -3.64 -11.59
C THR A 200 -3.63 -4.42 -12.36
N LEU A 201 -4.67 -4.85 -11.66
CA LEU A 201 -5.90 -5.40 -12.22
C LEU A 201 -7.11 -4.88 -11.43
N PRO A 202 -8.30 -4.82 -12.05
CA PRO A 202 -9.54 -4.56 -11.33
C PRO A 202 -9.81 -5.60 -10.22
N VAL A 203 -10.17 -5.14 -9.02
CA VAL A 203 -10.37 -6.00 -7.83
C VAL A 203 -11.46 -7.06 -8.01
N ASN A 204 -12.45 -6.82 -8.87
CA ASN A 204 -13.50 -7.80 -9.17
C ASN A 204 -12.98 -9.05 -9.92
N ARG A 205 -11.72 -9.02 -10.41
CA ARG A 205 -11.03 -10.17 -11.00
C ARG A 205 -10.11 -10.90 -10.04
N ILE A 206 -10.11 -10.55 -8.75
CA ILE A 206 -9.14 -11.09 -7.79
C ILE A 206 -9.18 -12.63 -7.70
N ALA A 207 -10.37 -13.24 -7.66
CA ALA A 207 -10.51 -14.70 -7.61
C ALA A 207 -10.10 -15.40 -8.92
N GLU A 208 -10.11 -14.67 -10.04
CA GLU A 208 -9.61 -15.17 -11.33
C GLU A 208 -8.08 -15.04 -11.42
N ALA A 209 -7.52 -13.97 -10.86
CA ALA A 209 -6.12 -13.61 -11.03
C ALA A 209 -5.19 -14.18 -9.94
N VAL A 210 -5.69 -14.37 -8.71
CA VAL A 210 -4.87 -14.72 -7.54
C VAL A 210 -5.10 -16.18 -7.16
N ALA A 211 -4.02 -16.95 -7.10
CA ALA A 211 -4.06 -18.41 -7.16
C ALA A 211 -4.58 -19.12 -5.91
N ASP A 212 -4.42 -18.48 -4.77
CA ASP A 212 -4.92 -18.89 -3.46
C ASP A 212 -6.22 -18.15 -3.05
N ILE A 213 -6.85 -17.40 -3.97
CA ILE A 213 -8.18 -16.83 -3.76
C ILE A 213 -9.19 -17.52 -4.68
N ASP A 214 -10.17 -18.17 -4.07
CA ASP A 214 -11.25 -18.87 -4.74
C ASP A 214 -12.57 -18.08 -4.70
N LYS A 215 -13.45 -18.39 -5.65
CA LYS A 215 -14.80 -17.81 -5.67
C LYS A 215 -15.65 -18.47 -4.59
N GLY A 216 -16.03 -17.69 -3.57
CA GLY A 216 -16.89 -18.16 -2.49
C GLY A 216 -16.08 -18.69 -1.30
N HIS A 217 -15.64 -19.93 -1.36
CA HIS A 217 -14.88 -20.59 -0.29
C HIS A 217 -13.55 -21.15 -0.79
N VAL A 218 -12.59 -21.27 0.13
CA VAL A 218 -11.26 -21.86 -0.14
C VAL A 218 -11.42 -23.31 -0.56
N THR A 219 -10.78 -23.69 -1.65
CA THR A 219 -10.68 -25.06 -2.13
C THR A 219 -9.33 -25.64 -1.74
N ASP A 220 -9.34 -26.65 -0.87
CA ASP A 220 -8.14 -27.42 -0.54
C ASP A 220 -7.91 -28.52 -1.59
N ASP A 221 -7.05 -28.25 -2.56
CA ASP A 221 -6.70 -29.16 -3.66
C ASP A 221 -5.19 -29.35 -3.84
N GLY A 222 -4.41 -29.09 -2.78
CA GLY A 222 -2.96 -29.26 -2.74
C GLY A 222 -2.18 -28.44 -3.77
N ARG A 223 -2.77 -27.35 -4.29
CA ARG A 223 -2.23 -26.59 -5.44
C ARG A 223 -0.91 -25.87 -5.21
N PHE A 224 -0.42 -25.85 -3.97
CA PHE A 224 0.82 -25.18 -3.59
C PHE A 224 1.61 -25.95 -2.53
N ASP A 225 1.42 -27.26 -2.43
CA ASP A 225 2.09 -28.08 -1.39
C ASP A 225 3.61 -28.11 -1.61
N ASP A 226 4.06 -28.03 -2.87
CA ASP A 226 5.48 -27.89 -3.23
C ASP A 226 5.95 -26.42 -3.29
N SER A 227 5.10 -25.47 -2.90
CA SER A 227 5.51 -24.07 -2.71
C SER A 227 6.03 -23.93 -1.30
N ALA A 228 7.36 -23.94 -1.13
CA ALA A 228 7.98 -23.71 0.17
C ALA A 228 7.34 -22.49 0.86
N ILE A 229 6.60 -22.73 1.93
CA ILE A 229 6.28 -21.71 2.91
C ILE A 229 7.61 -21.45 3.60
N PRO A 230 8.18 -20.24 3.53
CA PRO A 230 9.38 -19.94 4.32
C PRO A 230 9.03 -20.19 5.79
N THR A 231 9.66 -21.20 6.39
CA THR A 231 9.68 -21.42 7.84
C THR A 231 10.48 -20.33 8.53
#